data_AF-A0A821ZES3-F1
#
_entry.id   AF-A0A821ZES3-F1
#
_cell.length_a   1.000
_cell.length_b   1.000
_cell.length_c   1.000
_cell.angle_alpha   90.00
_cell.angle_beta   90.00
_cell.angle_gamma   90.00
#
_symmetry.space_group_name_H-M   'P 1'
#
loop_
_entity.id
_entity.type
_entity.pdbx_description
1 polymer ?
#
loop_
_entity_poly.entity_id
_entity_poly.type
_entity_poly.pdbx_seq_one_letter_code
_entity_poly.pdbx_strand_id
1 'polypeptide(L)'
;MVHSPTKLNTSALDPTLPGRFAPDATVRSIVTPLMVEEWINTTSHKAYYDRCQPITCTYSYVDKNPWLVVISITLGLIKGLTTILKIVVPLVVKFFSYCCCNRVQPLSSN
;
A
#
# COMPACT_ATOMS: atom_id res chain seq x y z
N MET A 1 1.17 36.06 -15.25
CA MET A 1 0.40 36.42 -14.04
C MET A 1 1.36 36.42 -12.86
N VAL A 2 1.41 37.54 -12.14
CA VAL A 2 2.36 37.84 -11.06
C VAL A 2 1.98 37.03 -9.82
N HIS A 3 2.86 36.15 -9.34
CA HIS A 3 2.71 35.59 -7.99
C HIS A 3 3.25 36.62 -6.99
N SER A 4 2.33 37.29 -6.31
CA SER A 4 2.60 38.11 -5.13
C SER A 4 3.04 37.20 -3.97
N PRO A 5 4.09 37.51 -3.21
CA PRO A 5 4.45 36.75 -2.02
C PRO A 5 3.45 37.06 -0.92
N THR A 6 2.35 36.30 -0.85
CA THR A 6 1.46 36.31 0.31
C THR A 6 2.27 35.77 1.49
N LYS A 7 2.69 36.65 2.40
CA LYS A 7 3.26 36.22 3.68
C LYS A 7 2.19 35.40 4.40
N LEU A 8 2.34 34.07 4.38
CA LEU A 8 1.49 33.17 5.16
C LEU A 8 1.82 33.45 6.63
N ASN A 9 0.89 34.07 7.34
CA ASN A 9 1.05 34.35 8.77
C ASN A 9 0.83 33.01 9.51
N THR A 10 1.87 32.20 9.57
CA THR A 10 1.83 30.89 10.23
C THR A 10 1.99 31.10 11.73
N SER A 11 0.88 31.15 12.46
CA SER A 11 0.92 30.98 13.90
C SER A 11 1.34 29.54 14.20
N ALA A 12 2.39 29.38 15.02
CA ALA A 12 2.78 28.07 15.51
C ALA A 12 1.61 27.46 16.31
N LEU A 13 1.44 26.14 16.20
CA LEU A 13 0.44 25.42 16.96
C LEU A 13 0.79 25.55 18.45
N ASP A 14 -0.03 26.25 19.21
CA ASP A 14 0.19 26.49 20.63
C ASP A 14 -0.19 25.22 21.42
N PRO A 15 0.76 24.54 22.07
CA PRO A 15 0.51 23.31 22.82
C PRO A 15 -0.32 23.54 24.09
N THR A 16 -0.51 24.79 24.51
CA THR A 16 -1.35 25.16 25.66
C THR A 16 -2.81 25.38 25.28
N LEU A 17 -3.12 25.51 23.97
CA LEU A 17 -4.48 25.61 23.50
C LEU A 17 -5.11 24.21 23.45
N PRO A 18 -6.23 23.95 24.14
CA PRO A 18 -6.89 22.66 24.09
C PRO A 18 -7.43 22.41 22.68
N GLY A 19 -6.81 21.46 21.97
CA GLY A 19 -7.35 20.91 20.73
C GLY A 19 -8.63 20.11 20.99
N ARG A 20 -9.32 19.69 19.93
CA ARG A 20 -10.52 18.83 20.02
C ARG A 20 -10.25 17.52 20.79
N PHE A 21 -9.00 17.07 20.84
CA PHE A 21 -8.55 15.90 21.56
C PHE A 21 -7.46 16.27 22.56
N ALA A 22 -7.54 15.73 23.77
CA ALA A 22 -6.49 15.86 24.78
C ALA A 22 -5.20 15.15 24.33
N PRO A 23 -4.02 15.60 24.78
CA PRO A 23 -2.75 14.94 24.45
C PRO A 23 -2.69 13.49 24.93
N ASP A 24 -3.41 13.16 26.00
CA ASP A 24 -3.51 11.80 26.57
C ASP A 24 -4.71 11.00 26.00
N ALA A 25 -5.37 11.50 24.95
CA ALA A 25 -6.48 10.79 24.34
C ALA A 25 -6.02 9.48 23.68
N THR A 26 -6.78 8.41 23.90
CA THR A 26 -6.50 7.13 23.23
C THR A 26 -6.76 7.24 21.73
N VAL A 27 -5.97 6.52 20.93
CA VAL A 27 -6.15 6.42 19.47
C VAL A 27 -7.60 6.04 19.12
N ARG A 28 -8.22 5.15 19.90
CA ARG A 28 -9.61 4.75 19.72
C ARG A 28 -10.58 5.94 19.83
N SER A 29 -10.38 6.82 20.81
CA SER A 29 -11.22 8.02 21.00
C SER A 29 -11.12 9.01 19.82
N ILE A 30 -9.95 9.06 19.18
CA ILE A 30 -9.71 9.93 18.03
C ILE A 30 -10.34 9.35 16.75
N VAL A 31 -10.19 8.04 16.55
CA VAL A 31 -10.59 7.36 15.31
C VAL A 31 -12.08 7.06 15.25
N THR A 32 -12.72 6.70 16.37
CA THR A 32 -14.15 6.35 16.40
C THR A 32 -15.06 7.39 15.74
N PRO A 33 -14.96 8.71 16.02
CA PRO A 33 -15.80 9.71 15.37
C PRO A 33 -15.39 10.06 13.93
N LEU A 34 -14.26 9.53 13.43
CA LEU A 34 -13.85 9.64 12.01
C LEU A 34 -14.42 8.50 11.17
N MET A 35 -14.87 7.43 11.82
CA MET A 35 -15.49 6.29 11.16
C MET A 35 -16.98 6.60 10.93
N VAL A 36 -17.53 6.08 9.84
CA VAL A 36 -18.96 6.16 9.58
C VAL A 36 -19.68 5.31 10.63
N GLU A 37 -20.43 5.97 11.53
CA GLU A 37 -21.09 5.33 12.68
C GLU A 37 -22.23 4.40 12.23
N GLU A 38 -23.08 4.87 11.31
CA GLU A 38 -24.18 4.10 10.74
C GLU A 38 -24.43 4.49 9.27
N TRP A 39 -24.65 3.49 8.40
CA TRP A 39 -25.05 3.71 7.01
C TRP A 39 -26.54 4.02 6.93
N ILE A 40 -26.90 5.27 7.23
CA ILE A 40 -28.29 5.73 7.13
C ILE A 40 -28.66 5.91 5.66
N ASN A 41 -29.35 4.93 5.08
CA ASN A 41 -29.67 4.85 3.65
C ASN A 41 -30.61 5.96 3.12
N THR A 42 -31.11 6.83 4.01
CA THR A 42 -31.93 8.01 3.67
C THR A 42 -31.10 9.27 3.47
N THR A 43 -29.80 9.26 3.82
CA THR A 43 -28.93 10.43 3.75
C THR A 43 -28.04 10.35 2.51
N SER A 44 -28.36 11.15 1.50
CA SER A 44 -27.57 11.23 0.26
C SER A 44 -26.31 12.07 0.49
N HIS A 45 -25.13 11.45 0.49
CA HIS A 45 -23.84 12.16 0.48
C HIS A 45 -23.46 12.74 -0.88
N LYS A 46 -24.35 12.65 -1.88
CA LYS A 46 -24.10 13.09 -3.26
C LYS A 46 -23.67 14.55 -3.35
N ALA A 47 -24.36 15.44 -2.63
CA ALA A 47 -24.02 16.86 -2.60
C ALA A 47 -22.61 17.14 -2.03
N TYR A 48 -22.13 16.34 -1.08
CA TYR A 48 -20.77 16.46 -0.54
C TYR A 48 -19.74 16.01 -1.58
N TYR A 49 -19.95 14.85 -2.20
CA TYR A 49 -19.07 14.34 -3.25
C TYR A 49 -19.03 15.25 -4.48
N ASP A 50 -20.18 15.77 -4.93
CA ASP A 50 -20.27 16.70 -6.07
C ASP A 50 -19.49 18.01 -5.81
N ARG A 51 -19.39 18.44 -4.55
CA ARG A 51 -18.64 19.64 -4.15
C ARG A 51 -17.15 19.36 -3.91
N CYS A 52 -16.81 18.14 -3.50
CA CYS A 52 -15.46 17.73 -3.13
C CYS A 52 -14.83 16.73 -4.12
N GLN A 53 -15.30 16.68 -5.37
CA GLN A 53 -14.67 15.91 -6.44
C GLN A 53 -13.61 16.79 -7.15
N PRO A 54 -12.32 16.67 -6.81
CA PRO A 54 -11.30 17.37 -7.57
C PRO A 54 -11.32 16.86 -9.03
N ILE A 55 -11.38 17.79 -9.98
CA ILE A 55 -11.34 17.48 -11.42
C ILE A 55 -10.01 16.79 -11.79
N THR A 56 -8.95 17.07 -11.02
CA THR A 56 -7.62 16.49 -11.19
C THR A 56 -7.05 16.12 -9.82
N CYS A 57 -6.76 14.84 -9.62
CA CYS A 57 -6.02 14.38 -8.45
C CYS A 57 -4.54 14.72 -8.63
N THR A 58 -4.01 15.62 -7.81
CA THR A 58 -2.56 15.86 -7.71
C THR A 58 -1.99 14.95 -6.63
N TYR A 59 -1.30 13.90 -7.05
CA TYR A 59 -0.51 13.07 -6.15
C TYR A 59 0.89 13.68 -6.02
N SER A 60 1.23 14.07 -4.80
CA SER A 60 2.59 14.43 -4.42
C SER A 60 3.39 13.14 -4.28
N TYR A 61 4.26 12.85 -5.25
CA TYR A 61 5.27 11.82 -5.08
C TYR A 61 6.18 12.27 -3.93
N VAL A 62 6.02 11.65 -2.76
CA VAL A 62 7.02 11.78 -1.69
C VAL A 62 8.27 11.15 -2.26
N ASP A 63 9.30 11.97 -2.52
CA ASP A 63 10.57 11.54 -3.06
C ASP A 63 11.12 10.40 -2.20
N LYS A 64 10.98 9.18 -2.70
CA LYS A 64 11.56 8.01 -2.06
C LYS A 64 13.06 8.18 -2.21
N ASN A 65 13.80 8.10 -1.10
CA ASN A 65 15.24 8.29 -1.11
C ASN A 65 15.87 7.36 -2.17
N PRO A 66 16.50 7.89 -3.24
CA PRO A 66 16.85 7.10 -4.41
C PRO A 66 17.81 5.95 -4.07
N TRP A 67 18.64 6.15 -3.05
CA TRP A 67 19.52 5.13 -2.48
C TRP A 67 18.78 3.91 -1.92
N LEU A 68 17.67 4.12 -1.20
CA LEU A 68 16.89 3.01 -0.64
C LEU A 68 16.25 2.18 -1.75
N VAL A 69 15.83 2.82 -2.84
CA VAL A 69 15.26 2.15 -4.00
C VAL A 69 16.32 1.23 -4.65
N VAL A 70 17.53 1.75 -4.91
CA VAL A 70 18.62 0.95 -5.50
C VAL A 70 19.00 -0.24 -4.60
N ILE A 71 19.11 -0.04 -3.29
CA ILE A 71 19.42 -1.13 -2.35
C ILE A 71 18.31 -2.20 -2.37
N SER A 72 17.04 -1.80 -2.32
CA SER A 72 15.93 -2.75 -2.34
C SER A 72 15.88 -3.59 -3.63
N ILE A 73 16.15 -2.95 -4.79
CA ILE A 73 16.18 -3.61 -6.09
C ILE A 73 17.35 -4.59 -6.16
N THR A 74 18.55 -4.18 -5.74
CA THR A 74 19.73 -5.06 -5.76
C THR A 74 19.56 -6.27 -4.83
N LEU A 75 19.06 -6.07 -3.61
CA LEU A 75 18.74 -7.17 -2.70
C LEU A 75 17.69 -8.13 -3.29
N GLY A 76 16.65 -7.57 -3.91
CA GLY A 76 15.60 -8.32 -4.59
C GLY A 76 16.12 -9.12 -5.79
N LEU A 77 17.02 -8.57 -6.59
CA LEU A 77 17.61 -9.27 -7.74
C LEU A 77 18.56 -10.39 -7.31
N ILE A 78 19.46 -10.11 -6.36
CA ILE A 78 20.46 -11.07 -5.89
C ILE A 78 19.78 -12.28 -5.24
N LYS A 79 18.83 -12.02 -4.33
CA LYS A 79 18.16 -13.09 -3.57
C LYS A 79 16.93 -13.65 -4.27
N GLY A 80 16.17 -12.82 -4.99
CA GLY A 80 14.93 -13.24 -5.64
C GLY A 80 15.19 -14.20 -6.79
N LEU A 81 16.09 -13.86 -7.71
CA LEU A 81 16.32 -14.68 -8.89
C LEU A 81 16.87 -16.08 -8.54
N THR A 82 17.82 -16.13 -7.60
CA THR A 82 18.44 -17.38 -7.15
C THR A 82 17.48 -18.25 -6.32
N THR A 83 16.66 -17.64 -5.48
CA THR A 83 15.64 -18.35 -4.68
C THR A 83 14.54 -18.91 -5.58
N ILE A 84 14.02 -18.11 -6.52
CA ILE A 84 12.98 -18.54 -7.46
C ILE A 84 13.49 -19.72 -8.27
N LEU A 85 14.70 -19.64 -8.84
CA LEU A 85 15.27 -20.73 -9.62
C LEU A 85 15.38 -22.02 -8.81
N LYS A 86 15.87 -21.95 -7.56
CA LYS A 86 15.97 -23.11 -6.66
C LYS A 86 14.62 -23.73 -6.30
N ILE A 87 13.54 -22.97 -6.32
CA ILE A 87 12.18 -23.47 -6.06
C ILE A 87 11.55 -24.02 -7.34
N VAL A 88 11.75 -23.34 -8.47
CA VAL A 88 11.21 -23.72 -9.78
C VAL A 88 11.83 -25.03 -10.26
N VAL A 89 13.14 -25.22 -10.12
CA VAL A 89 13.83 -26.44 -10.58
C VAL A 89 13.22 -27.74 -10.02
N PRO A 90 13.09 -27.96 -8.69
CA PRO A 90 12.49 -29.19 -8.17
C PRO A 90 10.99 -29.31 -8.48
N LEU A 91 10.28 -28.20 -8.64
CA LEU A 91 8.86 -28.20 -9.00
C LEU A 91 8.65 -28.64 -10.45
N VAL A 92 9.47 -28.12 -11.36
CA VAL A 92 9.50 -28.51 -12.77
C VAL A 92 9.95 -29.96 -12.92
N VAL A 93 11.01 -30.38 -12.21
CA VAL A 93 11.46 -31.78 -12.21
C VAL A 93 10.39 -32.71 -11.64
N LYS A 94 9.70 -32.35 -10.56
CA LYS A 94 8.57 -33.14 -10.05
C LYS A 94 7.41 -33.19 -11.03
N PHE A 95 7.09 -32.08 -11.70
CA PHE A 95 6.03 -32.02 -12.69
C PHE A 95 6.34 -32.91 -13.90
N PHE A 96 7.56 -32.83 -14.43
CA PHE A 96 8.03 -33.72 -15.49
C PHE A 96 8.13 -35.16 -15.02
N SER A 97 8.59 -35.44 -13.80
CA SER A 97 8.65 -36.79 -13.25
C SER A 97 7.25 -37.38 -13.04
N TYR A 98 6.27 -36.58 -12.60
CA TYR A 98 4.87 -37.01 -12.56
C TYR A 98 4.34 -37.33 -13.96
N CYS A 99 4.61 -36.48 -14.96
CA CYS A 99 4.21 -36.75 -16.34
C CYS A 99 4.96 -37.95 -16.95
N CYS A 100 6.23 -38.15 -16.61
CA CYS A 100 7.09 -39.17 -17.20
C CYS A 100 6.89 -40.54 -16.51
N CYS A 101 6.71 -40.59 -15.19
CA CYS A 101 6.37 -41.81 -14.46
C CYS A 101 4.95 -42.30 -14.83
N ASN A 102 4.03 -41.38 -15.16
CA ASN A 102 2.72 -41.75 -15.71
C ASN A 102 2.79 -42.23 -17.18
N ARG A 103 3.94 -42.11 -17.86
CA ARG A 103 4.16 -42.56 -19.26
C ARG A 103 5.20 -43.67 -19.42
N VAL A 104 5.95 -44.00 -18.36
CA VAL A 104 7.01 -45.02 -18.34
C VAL A 104 6.71 -46.03 -17.21
N GLN A 105 5.62 -46.79 -17.35
CA GLN A 105 5.59 -48.14 -16.77
C GLN A 105 6.31 -49.06 -17.76
N PRO A 106 7.53 -49.55 -17.47
CA PRO A 106 8.11 -50.62 -18.26
C PRO A 106 7.28 -51.89 -18.07
N LEU A 107 6.99 -52.54 -19.19
CA LEU A 107 6.29 -53.82 -19.28
C LEU A 107 6.86 -54.87 -18.33
N SER A 108 5.92 -55.46 -17.57
CA SER A 108 5.88 -56.81 -17.01
C SER A 108 7.19 -57.53 -16.67
N SER A 109 7.32 -57.83 -15.38
CA SER A 109 7.90 -59.07 -14.85
C SER A 109 7.68 -60.27 -15.79
N ASN A 110 8.76 -60.81 -16.36
CA ASN A 110 9.08 -62.25 -16.46
C ASN A 110 10.53 -62.41 -16.92
#